data_AF-A0A559UDC7-F1
#
_entry.id   AF-A0A559UDC7-F1
#
_cell.length_a   1.000
_cell.length_b   1.000
_cell.length_c   1.000
_cell.angle_alpha   90.00
_cell.angle_beta   90.00
_cell.angle_gamma   90.00
#
_symmetry.space_group_name_H-M   'P 1'
#
loop_
_entity.id
_entity.type
_entity.pdbx_description
1 polymer ?
#
loop_
_entity_poly.entity_id
_entity_poly.type
_entity_poly.pdbx_seq_one_letter_code
_entity_poly.pdbx_strand_id
1 'polypeptide(L)' 'MEFCRELDIPYVAYRPLDAGALARAHGPQAPLNWLLNYGPHIAPIPSTSKPRHLNEIVSAVQGGPA' A
#
# COMPACT_ATOMS: atom_id res chain seq x y z
N MET A 1 1.64 5.07 13.89
CA MET A 1 1.50 5.89 12.66
C MET A 1 1.44 7.37 12.99
N GLU A 2 0.60 7.80 13.93
CA GLU A 2 0.54 9.22 14.33
C GLU A 2 1.86 9.79 14.82
N PHE A 3 2.60 9.07 15.66
CA PHE A 3 3.95 9.48 16.08
C PHE A 3 4.93 9.67 14.90
N CYS A 4 4.90 8.75 13.92
CA CYS A 4 5.72 8.88 12.72
C CYS A 4 5.30 10.09 11.89
N ARG A 5 3.98 10.31 11.75
CA ARG A 5 3.42 11.48 11.05
C ARG A 5 3.81 12.80 11.73
N GLU A 6 3.71 12.87 13.05
CA GLU A 6 3.99 14.06 13.84
C GLU A 6 5.47 14.45 13.82
N LEU A 7 6.36 13.47 13.71
CA LEU A 7 7.81 13.67 13.67
C LEU A 7 8.40 13.60 12.25
N ASP A 8 7.56 13.54 11.22
CA ASP A 8 7.97 13.40 9.81
C ASP A 8 8.93 12.22 9.56
N ILE A 9 8.68 11.10 10.25
CA ILE A 9 9.42 9.85 10.09
C ILE A 9 8.74 9.01 8.99
N PRO A 10 9.45 8.65 7.92
CA PRO A 10 8.93 7.73 6.92
C PRO A 10 8.59 6.37 7.54
N TYR A 11 7.39 5.85 7.25
CA TYR A 11 6.94 4.56 7.71
C TYR A 11 6.71 3.62 6.53
N VAL A 12 7.45 2.51 6.55
CA VAL A 12 7.42 1.50 5.49
C VAL A 12 6.58 0.31 5.94
N ALA A 13 5.39 0.15 5.36
CA ALA A 13 4.46 -0.88 5.79
C ALA A 13 4.82 -2.26 5.20
N TYR A 14 5.13 -3.21 6.09
CA TYR A 14 5.39 -4.60 5.73
C TYR A 14 4.07 -5.38 5.56
N ARG A 15 4.00 -6.23 4.52
CA ARG A 15 2.82 -7.06 4.19
C ARG A 15 1.49 -6.27 4.17
N PRO A 16 1.40 -5.16 3.43
CA PRO A 16 0.19 -4.32 3.37
C PRO A 16 -1.02 -5.04 2.74
N LEU A 17 -0.80 -6.18 2.06
CA LEU A 17 -1.84 -6.99 1.44
C LEU A 17 -2.13 -8.30 2.20
N ASP A 18 -1.57 -8.46 3.40
CA ASP A 18 -1.65 -9.68 4.22
C ASP A 18 -1.40 -10.99 3.44
N ALA A 19 -0.19 -11.14 2.90
CA ALA A 19 0.16 -12.27 2.01
C ALA A 19 -0.85 -12.49 0.85
N GLY A 20 -1.41 -11.39 0.36
CA GLY A 20 -2.37 -11.35 -0.73
C GLY A 20 -3.81 -11.69 -0.33
N ALA A 21 -4.12 -11.92 0.95
CA ALA A 21 -5.49 -12.18 1.40
C ALA A 21 -6.41 -10.99 1.09
N LEU A 22 -5.96 -9.77 1.40
CA LEU A 22 -6.74 -8.55 1.12
C LEU A 22 -6.90 -8.31 -0.38
N ALA A 23 -5.86 -8.57 -1.18
CA ALA A 23 -5.93 -8.44 -2.63
C ALA A 23 -6.89 -9.45 -3.28
N ARG A 24 -7.01 -10.67 -2.73
CA ARG A 24 -7.99 -11.67 -3.21
C ARG A 24 -9.43 -11.29 -2.85
N ALA A 25 -9.64 -10.72 -1.67
CA ALA A 25 -10.97 -10.38 -1.18
C ALA A 25 -11.51 -9.07 -1.79
N HIS A 26 -10.64 -8.08 -2.00
CA HIS A 26 -11.04 -6.70 -2.32
C HIS A 26 -10.31 -6.08 -3.52
N GLY A 27 -9.45 -6.86 -4.19
CA GLY A 27 -8.47 -6.31 -5.14
C GLY A 27 -7.33 -5.57 -4.41
N PRO A 28 -6.23 -5.25 -5.11
CA PRO A 28 -5.09 -4.54 -4.49
C PRO A 28 -5.39 -3.06 -4.20
N GLN A 29 -6.32 -2.44 -4.93
CA GLN A 29 -6.62 -1.00 -4.82
C GLN A 29 -7.20 -0.61 -3.47
N ALA A 30 -8.24 -1.30 -3.00
CA ALA A 30 -8.90 -0.94 -1.74
C ALA A 30 -7.94 -0.92 -0.52
N PRO A 31 -7.16 -1.97 -0.23
CA PRO A 31 -6.23 -1.97 0.90
C PRO A 31 -5.06 -1.00 0.72
N LEU A 32 -4.54 -0.81 -0.50
CA LEU A 32 -3.46 0.13 -0.76
C LEU A 32 -3.92 1.58 -0.60
N ASN A 33 -5.10 1.94 -1.11
CA ASN A 33 -5.66 3.28 -0.94
C ASN A 33 -5.96 3.58 0.52
N TRP A 34 -6.54 2.62 1.26
CA TRP A 34 -6.77 2.77 2.70
C TRP A 34 -5.47 3.10 3.44
N LEU A 35 -4.38 2.39 3.12
CA LEU A 35 -3.08 2.59 3.76
C LEU A 35 -2.43 3.93 3.35
N LEU A 36 -2.48 4.29 2.06
CA LEU A 36 -1.88 5.53 1.55
C LEU A 36 -2.63 6.78 2.02
N ASN A 37 -3.92 6.67 2.35
CA ASN A 37 -4.72 7.76 2.90
C ASN A 37 -4.29 8.20 4.32
N TYR A 38 -3.42 7.46 5.01
CA TYR A 38 -2.84 7.90 6.27
C TYR A 38 -1.84 9.06 6.10
N GLY A 39 -1.33 9.28 4.90
CA GLY A 39 -0.54 10.45 4.53
C GLY A 39 0.76 10.11 3.79
N PRO A 40 1.49 11.15 3.34
CA PRO A 40 2.62 11.02 2.43
C PRO A 40 3.86 10.36 3.06
N HIS A 41 3.91 10.25 4.39
CA HIS A 41 4.99 9.57 5.12
C HIS A 41 4.92 8.02 5.00
N ILE A 42 3.87 7.46 4.39
CA ILE A 42 3.67 6.01 4.26
C ILE A 42 4.15 5.50 2.90
N ALA A 43 4.97 4.45 2.92
CA ALA A 43 5.35 3.69 1.72
C ALA A 43 5.09 2.18 1.91
N PRO A 44 4.14 1.55 1.19
CA PRO A 44 3.89 0.12 1.29
C PRO A 44 4.96 -0.73 0.58
N ILE A 45 5.30 -1.91 1.13
CA ILE A 45 6.06 -2.97 0.44
C ILE A 45 5.14 -4.19 0.21
N PRO A 46 4.37 -4.21 -0.89
CA PRO A 46 3.36 -5.26 -1.13
C PRO A 46 3.94 -6.62 -1.52
N SER A 47 5.14 -6.66 -2.11
CA SER A 47 5.86 -7.86 -2.60
C SER A 47 5.07 -8.78 -3.55
N THR A 48 5.72 -9.33 -4.56
CA THR A 48 5.13 -10.36 -5.41
C THR A 48 6.21 -11.17 -6.12
N SER A 49 5.91 -12.44 -6.41
CA SER A 49 6.74 -13.31 -7.26
C SER A 49 6.25 -13.39 -8.71
N LYS A 50 5.18 -12.65 -9.05
CA LYS A 50 4.52 -12.72 -10.37
C LYS A 50 4.44 -11.33 -11.02
N PRO A 51 4.98 -11.14 -12.24
CA PRO A 51 4.94 -9.86 -12.95
C PRO A 51 3.53 -9.29 -13.14
N ARG A 52 2.53 -10.13 -13.39
CA ARG A 52 1.13 -9.67 -13.51
C ARG A 52 0.63 -8.93 -12.25
N HIS A 53 0.98 -9.44 -11.07
CA HIS A 53 0.55 -8.79 -9.82
C HIS A 53 1.29 -7.47 -9.61
N LEU A 54 2.54 -7.36 -10.09
CA LEU A 54 3.27 -6.10 -10.06
C LEU A 54 2.52 -5.04 -10.88
N ASN A 55 2.06 -5.38 -12.08
CA ASN A 55 1.26 -4.48 -12.91
C ASN A 55 -0.06 -4.08 -12.23
N GLU A 56 -0.76 -5.04 -11.61
CA GLU A 56 -2.00 -4.79 -10.85
C GLU A 56 -1.74 -3.83 -9.66
N ILE A 57 -0.67 -4.06 -8.90
CA ILE A 57 -0.26 -3.22 -7.76
C ILE A 57 0.09 -1.80 -8.22
N VAL A 58 0.88 -1.66 -9.29
CA VAL A 58 1.25 -0.34 -9.83
C VAL A 58 0.00 0.39 -10.32
N SER A 59 -0.86 -0.28 -11.07
CA SER A 59 -2.10 0.31 -11.59
C SER A 59 -3.03 0.78 -10.46
N ALA A 60 -3.07 0.03 -9.35
CA ALA A 60 -3.87 0.37 -8.18
C ALA A 60 -3.47 1.69 -7.51
N VAL A 61 -2.25 2.20 -7.72
CA VAL A 61 -1.74 3.42 -7.09
C VAL A 61 -1.39 4.54 -8.08
N GLN A 62 -1.57 4.32 -9.39
CA GLN A 62 -1.26 5.30 -10.44
C GLN A 62 -2.10 6.59 -10.40
N GLY A 63 -3.15 6.66 -9.56
CA GLY A 63 -3.92 7.88 -9.30
C GLY A 63 -3.40 8.75 -8.14
N GLY A 64 -2.43 8.26 -7.36
CA GLY A 64 -1.99 8.91 -6.11
C GLY A 64 -3.11 9.03 -5.05
N PRO A 65 -2.77 9.34 -3.78
CA PRO A 65 -3.76 9.91 -2.87
C PRO A 65 -4.19 11.29 -3.40
N ALA A 66 -5.48 11.60 -3.27
CA ALA A 66 -6.02 12.94 -3.52
C ALA A 66 -5.46 13.95 -2.50
#